data_AF-A0A5C6YKX6-F1
#
_entry.id   AF-A0A5C6YKX6-F1
#
_cell.length_a   1.000
_cell.length_b   1.000
_cell.length_c   1.000
_cell.angle_alpha   90.00
_cell.angle_beta   90.00
_cell.angle_gamma   90.00
#
_symmetry.space_group_name_H-M   'P 1'
#
loop_
_entity.id
_entity.type
_entity.pdbx_description
1 polymer ?
#
loop_
_entity_poly.entity_id
_entity_poly.type
_entity_poly.pdbx_seq_one_letter_code
_entity_poly.pdbx_strand_id
1 'polypeptide(L)'
;MRPALDEASRDLDEQVRITIVGHTDSSAGDAVNGPLSLDRAETVREYLVHHGVRLSLHPAGHVLGSAQVRLEHGGRVWVASGDYKLEADGTCAPFEPVRCDTFITESTFGLPIYRWPSQAALFSEIDAWWRRNAAAGRASVLYAYALGKAQRLLHGVDASIGPIVSHGAVEPL
;
A
#
# COMPACT_ATOMS: atom_id res chain seq x y z
N MET A 1 -3.73 16.05 21.28
CA MET A 1 -2.38 16.17 20.68
C MET A 1 -1.92 17.62 20.51
N ARG A 2 -2.78 18.59 20.14
CA ARG A 2 -2.44 20.03 20.05
C ARG A 2 -1.66 20.61 21.24
N PRO A 3 -2.05 20.40 22.52
CA PRO A 3 -1.35 21.06 23.64
C PRO A 3 0.12 20.66 23.75
N ALA A 4 0.44 19.38 23.51
CA ALA A 4 1.81 18.87 23.62
C ALA A 4 2.70 19.29 22.45
N LEU A 5 2.13 19.45 21.25
CA LEU A 5 2.87 19.90 20.06
C LEU A 5 3.09 21.42 20.07
N ASP A 6 2.12 22.18 20.59
CA ASP A 6 2.24 23.63 20.75
C ASP A 6 3.25 24.01 21.86
N GLU A 7 3.41 23.17 22.88
CA GLU A 7 4.44 23.33 23.91
C GLU A 7 5.83 22.95 23.37
N ALA A 8 5.93 21.84 22.63
CA ALA A 8 7.18 21.42 22.01
C ALA A 8 7.70 22.43 20.95
N SER A 9 6.81 23.15 20.25
CA SER A 9 7.19 24.08 19.19
C SER A 9 7.75 25.43 19.67
N ARG A 10 7.54 25.79 20.95
CA ARG A 10 8.03 27.07 21.51
C ARG A 10 9.54 27.08 21.75
N ASP A 11 10.17 25.92 21.89
CA ASP A 11 11.58 25.75 22.26
C ASP A 11 12.41 25.02 21.19
N LEU A 12 11.95 24.99 19.93
CA LEU A 12 12.68 24.31 18.84
C LEU A 12 13.82 25.19 18.31
N ASP A 13 15.04 24.96 18.82
CA ASP A 13 16.31 25.30 18.17
C ASP A 13 16.56 24.35 16.97
N GLU A 14 17.40 24.76 16.01
CA GLU A 14 17.83 23.98 14.83
C GLU A 14 18.48 22.62 15.21
N GLN A 15 18.85 22.43 16.47
CA GLN A 15 19.43 21.20 17.02
C GLN A 15 18.39 20.21 17.59
N VAL A 16 17.09 20.56 17.63
CA VAL A 16 16.07 19.69 18.24
C VAL A 16 15.68 18.55 17.31
N ARG A 17 15.84 17.32 17.80
CA ARG A 17 15.39 16.10 17.12
C ARG A 17 14.06 15.63 17.70
N ILE A 18 12.98 15.79 16.94
CA ILE A 18 11.66 15.26 17.28
C ILE A 18 11.56 13.81 16.81
N THR A 19 11.29 12.88 17.73
CA THR A 19 11.01 11.48 17.41
C THR A 19 9.53 11.21 17.61
N ILE A 20 8.79 11.03 16.51
CA ILE A 20 7.39 10.63 16.55
C ILE A 20 7.33 9.10 16.52
N VAL A 21 6.98 8.47 17.64
CA VAL A 21 6.80 7.01 17.71
C VAL A 21 5.32 6.69 17.57
N GLY A 22 4.90 6.32 16.36
CA GLY A 22 3.57 5.76 16.13
C GLY A 22 3.52 4.30 16.59
N HIS A 23 2.67 4.00 17.56
CA HIS A 23 2.31 2.62 17.89
C HIS A 23 0.99 2.31 17.18
N THR A 24 0.98 1.31 16.31
CA THR A 24 -0.25 0.63 15.93
C THR A 24 -0.37 -0.52 16.90
N ASP A 25 -1.24 -0.41 17.89
CA ASP A 25 -1.48 -1.54 18.77
C ASP A 25 -2.25 -2.61 17.95
N SER A 26 -1.71 -3.82 17.88
CA SER A 26 -2.42 -4.97 17.29
C SER A 26 -3.30 -5.66 18.34
N SER A 27 -3.50 -5.02 19.50
CA SER A 27 -4.18 -5.59 20.66
C SER A 27 -5.68 -5.31 20.66
N ALA A 28 -6.11 -4.24 19.99
CA ALA A 28 -7.51 -3.89 19.83
C ALA A 28 -8.02 -4.23 18.42
N GLY A 29 -9.31 -4.55 18.31
CA GLY A 29 -9.96 -4.82 17.02
C GLY A 29 -10.26 -3.54 16.23
N ASP A 30 -10.72 -3.68 14.99
CA ASP A 30 -10.99 -2.59 14.06
C ASP A 30 -11.94 -1.52 14.60
N ALA A 31 -12.89 -1.90 15.46
CA ALA A 31 -13.81 -0.97 16.11
C ALA A 31 -13.10 0.09 16.97
N VAL A 32 -11.91 -0.20 17.47
CA VAL A 32 -11.07 0.72 18.25
C VAL A 32 -10.01 1.36 17.37
N ASN A 33 -9.32 0.55 16.54
CA ASN A 33 -8.20 1.00 15.72
C ASN A 33 -8.62 1.89 14.54
N GLY A 34 -9.82 1.69 14.00
CA GLY A 34 -10.38 2.48 12.91
C GLY A 34 -10.54 3.96 13.28
N PRO A 35 -11.34 4.30 14.31
CA PRO A 35 -11.50 5.68 14.77
C PRO A 35 -10.16 6.37 15.11
N LEU A 36 -9.26 5.69 15.81
CA LEU A 36 -7.94 6.24 16.15
C LEU A 36 -7.09 6.54 14.92
N SER A 37 -7.15 5.68 13.90
CA SER A 37 -6.45 5.90 12.63
C SER A 37 -6.99 7.12 11.88
N LEU A 38 -8.31 7.29 11.85
CA LEU A 38 -8.97 8.44 11.25
C LEU A 38 -8.64 9.73 12.00
N ASP A 39 -8.71 9.74 13.33
CA ASP A 39 -8.42 10.91 14.15
C ASP A 39 -6.97 11.38 13.97
N ARG A 40 -6.01 10.44 13.88
CA ARG A 40 -4.61 10.77 13.55
C ARG A 40 -4.48 11.36 12.16
N ALA A 41 -5.14 10.77 11.16
CA ALA A 41 -5.09 11.25 9.79
C ALA A 41 -5.66 12.68 9.67
N GLU A 42 -6.81 12.94 10.31
CA GLU A 42 -7.40 14.28 10.36
C GLU A 42 -6.52 15.27 11.12
N THR A 43 -5.94 14.89 12.27
CA THR A 43 -5.03 15.75 13.03
C THR A 43 -3.83 16.19 12.18
N VAL A 44 -3.22 15.25 11.44
CA VAL A 44 -2.10 15.57 10.54
C VAL A 44 -2.56 16.46 9.39
N ARG A 45 -3.71 16.16 8.79
CA ARG A 45 -4.29 16.96 7.71
C ARG A 45 -4.55 18.39 8.16
N GLU A 46 -5.20 18.59 9.30
CA GLU A 46 -5.47 19.92 9.87
C GLU A 46 -4.17 20.71 10.10
N TYR A 47 -3.16 20.07 10.69
CA TYR A 47 -1.86 20.70 10.92
C TYR A 47 -1.24 21.18 9.60
N LEU A 48 -1.21 20.33 8.57
CA LEU A 48 -0.67 20.69 7.26
C LEU A 48 -1.44 21.84 6.61
N VAL A 49 -2.78 21.78 6.63
CA VAL A 49 -3.65 22.83 6.05
C VAL A 49 -3.46 24.17 6.77
N HIS A 50 -3.32 24.16 8.10
CA HIS A 50 -3.05 25.37 8.88
C HIS A 50 -1.73 26.06 8.47
N HIS A 51 -0.75 25.29 8.00
CA HIS A 51 0.53 25.80 7.50
C HIS A 51 0.51 26.05 5.97
N GLY A 52 -0.67 26.13 5.36
CA GLY A 52 -0.82 26.44 3.94
C GLY A 52 -0.39 25.30 3.00
N VAL A 53 -0.39 24.06 3.47
CA VAL A 53 -0.13 22.87 2.63
C VAL A 53 -1.46 22.26 2.22
N ARG A 54 -1.71 22.13 0.91
CA ARG A 54 -2.87 21.40 0.38
C ARG A 54 -2.48 19.95 0.13
N LEU A 55 -3.27 19.01 0.63
CA LEU A 55 -3.03 17.57 0.53
C LEU A 55 -4.17 16.88 -0.22
N SER A 56 -3.83 15.91 -1.08
CA SER A 56 -4.77 14.95 -1.66
C SER A 56 -4.13 13.57 -1.81
N LEU A 57 -4.98 12.54 -1.78
CA LEU A 57 -4.58 11.14 -1.97
C LEU A 57 -5.02 10.68 -3.36
N HIS A 58 -4.16 9.96 -4.07
CA HIS A 58 -4.42 9.45 -5.41
C HIS A 58 -4.07 7.96 -5.48
N PRO A 59 -4.77 7.11 -6.24
CA PRO A 59 -4.47 5.68 -6.32
C PRO A 59 -3.01 5.36 -6.69
N ALA A 60 -2.36 4.47 -5.94
CA ALA A 60 -1.00 3.98 -6.23
C ALA A 60 -0.99 2.65 -7.00
N GLY A 61 -2.13 1.95 -7.10
CA GLY A 61 -2.24 0.68 -7.82
C GLY A 61 -1.48 -0.50 -7.21
N HIS A 62 -0.96 -0.38 -5.98
CA HIS A 62 -0.12 -1.39 -5.36
C HIS A 62 -0.92 -2.49 -4.66
N VAL A 63 -1.78 -2.08 -3.71
CA VAL A 63 -2.74 -2.92 -2.97
C VAL A 63 -4.01 -2.13 -2.67
N LEU A 64 -5.06 -2.79 -2.18
CA LEU A 64 -6.28 -2.13 -1.71
C LEU A 64 -5.94 -1.01 -0.71
N GLY A 65 -6.45 0.20 -0.97
CA GLY A 65 -6.21 1.38 -0.12
C GLY A 65 -4.85 2.06 -0.30
N SER A 66 -3.95 1.52 -1.14
CA SER A 66 -2.67 2.18 -1.44
C SER A 66 -2.87 3.51 -2.17
N ALA A 67 -2.16 4.54 -1.73
CA ALA A 67 -2.28 5.88 -2.26
C ALA A 67 -0.94 6.61 -2.35
N GLN A 68 -0.81 7.41 -3.40
CA GLN A 68 0.18 8.47 -3.53
C GLN A 68 -0.28 9.68 -2.70
N VAL A 69 0.66 10.36 -2.07
CA VAL A 69 0.41 11.59 -1.31
C VAL A 69 0.86 12.78 -2.15
N ARG A 70 -0.10 13.60 -2.61
CA ARG A 70 0.15 14.86 -3.30
C ARG A 70 0.12 16.01 -2.29
N LEU A 71 1.19 16.80 -2.26
CA LEU A 71 1.34 17.99 -1.43
C LEU A 71 1.56 19.21 -2.32
N GLU A 72 0.85 20.30 -2.04
CA GLU A 72 1.03 21.58 -2.71
C GLU A 72 1.27 22.68 -1.68
N HIS A 73 2.38 23.41 -1.83
CA HIS A 73 2.79 24.49 -0.93
C HIS A 73 3.63 25.52 -1.68
N GLY A 74 3.34 26.81 -1.48
CA GLY A 74 4.08 27.89 -2.14
C GLY A 74 4.07 27.82 -3.68
N GLY A 75 2.98 27.31 -4.27
CA GLY A 75 2.83 27.16 -5.72
C GLY A 75 3.60 25.99 -6.36
N ARG A 76 4.25 25.15 -5.54
CA ARG A 76 4.94 23.93 -5.99
C ARG A 76 4.19 22.68 -5.56
N VAL A 77 4.32 21.62 -6.33
CA VAL A 77 3.65 20.33 -6.13
C VAL A 77 4.68 19.21 -5.98
N TRP A 78 4.60 18.49 -4.88
CA TRP A 78 5.35 17.26 -4.61
C TRP A 78 4.40 16.07 -4.57
N VAL A 79 4.84 14.94 -5.08
CA VAL A 79 4.11 13.69 -4.96
C VAL A 79 5.06 12.63 -4.42
N ALA A 80 4.69 12.03 -3.29
CA ALA A 80 5.33 10.83 -2.77
C ALA A 80 4.50 9.62 -3.22
N SER A 81 5.12 8.69 -3.96
CA SER A 81 4.40 7.58 -4.57
C SER A 81 3.88 6.55 -3.58
N GLY A 82 4.61 6.35 -2.46
CA GLY A 82 4.56 5.09 -1.73
C GLY A 82 5.02 3.94 -2.62
N ASP A 83 4.72 2.70 -2.21
CA ASP A 83 4.84 1.56 -3.12
C ASP A 83 3.74 1.66 -4.18
N TYR A 84 4.11 1.47 -5.45
CA TYR A 84 3.17 1.63 -6.56
C TYR A 84 3.36 0.55 -7.62
N LYS A 85 2.32 0.34 -8.43
CA LYS A 85 2.38 -0.57 -9.57
C LYS A 85 1.63 0.03 -10.74
N LEU A 86 2.31 0.15 -11.87
CA LEU A 86 1.74 0.74 -13.09
C LEU A 86 0.75 -0.17 -13.81
N GLU A 87 0.97 -1.48 -13.73
CA GLU A 87 0.11 -2.46 -14.41
C GLU A 87 -1.10 -2.83 -13.53
N ALA A 88 -2.31 -2.49 -14.00
CA ALA A 88 -3.55 -2.87 -13.35
C ALA A 88 -3.71 -4.40 -13.26
N ASP A 89 -4.23 -4.91 -12.15
CA ASP A 89 -4.43 -6.36 -11.93
C ASP A 89 -5.82 -6.73 -11.39
N GLY A 90 -6.77 -5.80 -11.44
CA GLY A 90 -8.16 -6.06 -11.05
C GLY A 90 -8.39 -6.19 -9.54
N THR A 91 -7.36 -6.04 -8.70
CA THR A 91 -7.50 -6.17 -7.23
C THR A 91 -7.65 -4.82 -6.50
N CYS A 92 -7.29 -3.72 -7.15
CA CYS A 92 -7.42 -2.37 -6.62
C CYS A 92 -7.55 -1.33 -7.75
N ALA A 93 -7.80 -0.07 -7.39
CA ALA A 93 -7.81 1.02 -8.36
C ALA A 93 -6.43 1.16 -9.05
N PRO A 94 -6.37 1.30 -10.40
CA PRO A 94 -5.09 1.46 -11.11
C PRO A 94 -4.31 2.68 -10.66
N PHE A 95 -2.99 2.67 -10.86
CA PHE A 95 -2.13 3.83 -10.63
C PHE A 95 -2.62 5.06 -11.41
N GLU A 96 -2.74 6.19 -10.73
CA GLU A 96 -3.14 7.48 -11.32
C GLU A 96 -1.91 8.38 -11.51
N PRO A 97 -1.50 8.74 -12.74
CA PRO A 97 -0.41 9.68 -12.94
C PRO A 97 -0.77 11.09 -12.43
N VAL A 98 -0.02 11.59 -11.44
CA VAL A 98 -0.23 12.93 -10.86
C VAL A 98 0.85 13.91 -11.34
N ARG A 99 0.43 15.01 -11.97
CA ARG A 99 1.35 16.08 -12.38
C ARG A 99 1.97 16.76 -11.15
N CYS A 100 3.29 16.85 -11.12
CA CYS A 100 4.06 17.44 -10.03
C CYS A 100 5.37 18.08 -10.52
N ASP A 101 5.95 18.94 -9.70
CA ASP A 101 7.29 19.52 -9.90
C ASP A 101 8.38 18.58 -9.38
N THR A 102 8.07 17.78 -8.35
CA THR A 102 8.99 16.80 -7.76
C THR A 102 8.24 15.52 -7.44
N PHE A 103 8.75 14.41 -7.98
CA PHE A 103 8.22 13.07 -7.74
C PHE A 103 9.21 12.28 -6.89
N ILE A 104 8.77 11.86 -5.70
CA ILE A 104 9.53 11.02 -4.76
C ILE A 104 9.03 9.60 -4.94
N THR A 105 9.90 8.73 -5.45
CA THR A 105 9.52 7.40 -5.91
C THR A 105 10.23 6.30 -5.12
N GLU A 106 9.54 5.18 -4.91
CA GLU A 106 10.17 3.95 -4.45
C GLU A 106 11.14 3.37 -5.50
N SER A 107 12.00 2.45 -5.09
CA SER A 107 12.97 1.81 -5.98
C SER A 107 13.19 0.35 -5.65
N THR A 108 12.16 -0.34 -5.14
CA THR A 108 12.20 -1.77 -4.79
C THR A 108 12.79 -2.60 -5.93
N PHE A 109 12.47 -2.21 -7.17
CA PHE A 109 12.98 -2.83 -8.38
C PHE A 109 13.69 -1.85 -9.34
N GLY A 110 14.42 -0.88 -8.81
CA GLY A 110 15.08 0.17 -9.62
C GLY A 110 16.24 -0.31 -10.51
N LEU A 111 16.68 -1.57 -10.38
CA LEU A 111 17.76 -2.12 -11.20
C LEU A 111 17.23 -2.71 -12.53
N PRO A 112 17.96 -2.55 -13.65
CA PRO A 112 17.50 -2.98 -14.99
C PRO A 112 17.42 -4.50 -15.19
N ILE A 113 17.92 -5.26 -14.21
CA ILE A 113 17.82 -6.73 -14.18
C ILE A 113 16.41 -7.20 -13.86
N TYR A 114 15.59 -6.37 -13.22
CA TYR A 114 14.24 -6.73 -12.87
C TYR A 114 13.35 -6.57 -14.11
N ARG A 115 13.03 -7.70 -14.72
CA ARG A 115 12.16 -7.82 -15.89
C ARG A 115 11.17 -8.94 -15.62
N TRP A 116 9.88 -8.66 -15.76
CA TRP A 116 8.84 -9.62 -15.46
C TRP A 116 8.10 -10.00 -16.74
N PRO A 117 7.63 -11.26 -16.85
CA PRO A 117 6.65 -11.63 -17.86
C PRO A 117 5.36 -10.84 -17.66
N SER A 118 4.52 -10.80 -18.70
CA SER A 118 3.17 -10.26 -18.56
C SER A 118 2.36 -11.06 -17.52
N GLN A 119 1.36 -10.43 -16.93
CA GLN A 119 0.50 -11.13 -15.97
C GLN A 119 -0.15 -12.37 -16.57
N ALA A 120 -0.64 -12.28 -17.80
CA ALA A 120 -1.23 -13.42 -18.50
C ALA A 120 -0.24 -14.59 -18.65
N ALA A 121 1.02 -14.31 -18.99
CA ALA A 121 2.03 -15.36 -19.12
C ALA A 121 2.38 -15.99 -17.76
N LEU A 122 2.56 -15.16 -16.72
CA LEU A 122 2.85 -15.64 -15.37
C LEU A 122 1.73 -16.54 -14.83
N PHE A 123 0.47 -16.15 -14.96
CA PHE A 123 -0.65 -16.96 -14.51
C PHE A 123 -0.82 -18.23 -15.35
N SER A 124 -0.57 -18.18 -16.66
CA SER A 124 -0.55 -19.38 -17.50
C SER A 124 0.49 -20.40 -17.02
N GLU A 125 1.68 -19.95 -16.60
CA GLU A 125 2.72 -20.82 -16.04
C GLU A 125 2.31 -21.42 -14.69
N ILE A 126 1.71 -20.62 -13.81
CA ILE A 126 1.17 -21.06 -12.51
C ILE A 126 0.09 -22.12 -12.72
N ASP A 127 -0.88 -21.85 -13.59
CA ASP A 127 -1.99 -22.75 -13.89
C ASP A 127 -1.50 -24.07 -14.54
N ALA A 128 -0.51 -23.99 -15.44
CA ALA A 128 0.08 -25.17 -16.05
C ALA A 128 0.80 -26.04 -15.00
N TRP A 129 1.52 -25.41 -14.06
CA TRP A 129 2.13 -26.10 -12.94
C TRP A 129 1.10 -26.74 -12.01
N TRP A 130 0.03 -26.02 -11.67
CA TRP A 130 -1.06 -26.53 -10.84
C TRP A 130 -1.76 -27.73 -11.48
N ARG A 131 -2.11 -27.66 -12.77
CA ARG A 131 -2.71 -28.80 -13.51
C ARG A 131 -1.83 -30.05 -13.47
N ARG A 132 -0.51 -29.91 -13.63
CA ARG A 132 0.42 -31.05 -13.56
C ARG A 132 0.44 -31.68 -12.16
N ASN A 133 0.43 -30.88 -11.11
CA ASN A 133 0.39 -31.39 -9.74
C ASN A 133 -0.94 -32.09 -9.45
N ALA A 134 -2.06 -31.50 -9.88
CA ALA A 134 -3.39 -32.08 -9.74
C ALA A 134 -3.49 -33.45 -10.44
N ALA A 135 -3.00 -33.55 -11.68
CA ALA A 135 -2.95 -34.81 -12.42
C ALA A 135 -2.07 -35.88 -11.74
N ALA A 136 -1.07 -35.47 -10.95
CA ALA A 136 -0.22 -36.35 -10.16
C ALA A 136 -0.76 -36.62 -8.73
N GLY A 137 -1.97 -36.16 -8.39
CA GLY A 137 -2.55 -36.31 -7.06
C GLY A 137 -1.85 -35.50 -5.97
N ARG A 138 -1.19 -34.39 -6.32
CA ARG A 138 -0.41 -33.53 -5.40
C ARG A 138 -1.06 -32.17 -5.21
N ALA A 139 -1.06 -31.68 -3.98
CA ALA A 139 -1.45 -30.30 -3.67
C ALA A 139 -0.36 -29.30 -4.11
N SER A 140 -0.78 -28.14 -4.61
CA SER A 140 0.10 -27.02 -4.93
C SER A 140 0.01 -25.97 -3.84
N VAL A 141 1.14 -25.44 -3.38
CA VAL A 141 1.20 -24.43 -2.32
C VAL A 141 1.95 -23.20 -2.82
N LEU A 142 1.30 -22.03 -2.73
CA LEU A 142 1.90 -20.73 -3.02
C LEU A 142 1.93 -19.89 -1.74
N TYR A 143 3.07 -19.25 -1.48
CA TYR A 143 3.23 -18.32 -0.37
C TYR A 143 3.03 -16.89 -0.84
N ALA A 144 2.25 -16.12 -0.10
CA ALA A 144 1.95 -14.72 -0.40
C ALA A 144 1.70 -13.93 0.89
N TYR A 145 1.95 -12.62 0.84
CA TYR A 145 1.48 -11.70 1.87
C TYR A 145 -0.05 -11.73 1.96
N ALA A 146 -0.58 -11.65 3.18
CA ALA A 146 -2.01 -11.64 3.46
C ALA A 146 -2.76 -10.50 2.75
N LEU A 147 -2.12 -9.34 2.61
CA LEU A 147 -2.61 -8.20 1.84
C LEU A 147 -1.79 -8.02 0.56
N GLY A 148 -2.50 -7.81 -0.56
CA GLY A 148 -1.94 -7.59 -1.88
C GLY A 148 -1.71 -8.89 -2.66
N LYS A 149 -0.64 -9.61 -2.34
CA LYS A 149 -0.21 -10.77 -3.15
C LYS A 149 -1.23 -11.90 -3.14
N ALA A 150 -1.85 -12.19 -1.99
CA ALA A 150 -2.87 -13.24 -1.88
C ALA A 150 -4.09 -12.92 -2.75
N GLN A 151 -4.62 -11.70 -2.68
CA GLN A 151 -5.76 -11.27 -3.50
C GLN A 151 -5.42 -11.32 -5.00
N ARG A 152 -4.19 -10.95 -5.39
CA ARG A 152 -3.74 -11.04 -6.78
C ARG A 152 -3.65 -12.48 -7.27
N LEU A 153 -3.18 -13.41 -6.45
CA LEU A 153 -3.18 -14.83 -6.80
C LEU A 153 -4.62 -15.33 -6.97
N LEU A 154 -5.51 -15.06 -6.01
CA LEU A 154 -6.91 -15.49 -6.04
C LEU A 154 -7.68 -14.91 -7.24
N HIS A 155 -7.36 -13.69 -7.66
CA HIS A 155 -7.97 -13.06 -8.83
C HIS A 155 -7.47 -13.67 -10.16
N GLY A 156 -6.21 -14.10 -10.23
CA GLY A 156 -5.56 -14.44 -11.50
C GLY A 156 -5.49 -15.93 -11.84
N VAL A 157 -5.58 -16.84 -10.86
CA VAL A 157 -5.53 -18.29 -11.13
C VAL A 157 -6.85 -18.81 -11.71
N ASP A 158 -6.77 -19.84 -12.55
CA ASP A 158 -7.95 -20.54 -13.08
C ASP A 158 -8.57 -21.46 -12.02
N ALA A 159 -9.58 -20.96 -11.32
CA ALA A 159 -10.30 -21.68 -10.27
C ALA A 159 -11.01 -22.96 -10.75
N SER A 160 -11.12 -23.22 -12.07
CA SER A 160 -11.67 -24.47 -12.58
C SER A 160 -10.71 -25.66 -12.47
N ILE A 161 -9.42 -25.44 -12.21
CA ILE A 161 -8.41 -26.50 -12.08
C ILE A 161 -8.67 -27.37 -10.84
N GLY A 162 -9.17 -26.80 -9.76
CA GLY A 162 -9.44 -27.52 -8.52
C GLY A 162 -9.80 -26.61 -7.35
N PRO A 163 -10.05 -27.18 -6.16
CA PRO A 163 -10.38 -26.41 -4.97
C PRO A 163 -9.21 -25.52 -4.54
N ILE A 164 -9.54 -24.29 -4.13
CA ILE A 164 -8.60 -23.32 -3.57
C ILE A 164 -8.88 -23.19 -2.08
N VAL A 165 -7.82 -23.25 -1.26
CA VAL A 165 -7.89 -23.05 0.18
C VAL A 165 -6.90 -21.96 0.56
N SER A 166 -7.31 -21.07 1.45
CA SER A 166 -6.50 -19.99 2.00
C SER A 166 -6.18 -20.20 3.47
N HIS A 167 -5.07 -19.61 3.92
CA HIS A 167 -4.83 -19.45 5.36
C HIS A 167 -5.84 -18.44 5.93
N GLY A 168 -6.26 -18.61 7.20
CA GLY A 168 -7.24 -17.72 7.84
C GLY A 168 -6.81 -16.24 7.94
N ALA A 169 -5.52 -15.95 7.71
CA ALA A 169 -5.01 -14.57 7.61
C ALA A 169 -5.39 -13.87 6.27
N VAL A 170 -5.89 -14.62 5.28
CA VAL A 170 -6.33 -14.12 3.97
C VAL A 170 -7.87 -14.05 3.89
N GLU A 171 -8.56 -14.86 4.69
CA GLU A 171 -10.02 -14.80 4.89
C GLU A 171 -10.41 -13.49 5.61
N PRO A 172 -11.69 -13.07 5.59
CA PRO A 172 -12.07 -11.67 5.81
C PRO A 172 -11.44 -11.06 7.06
N LEU A 173 -10.87 -9.86 6.88
CA LEU A 173 -10.91 -8.80 7.90
C LEU A 173 -12.38 -8.40 8.12
#